data_AF-T0YHW1-F1
#
_entry.id   AF-T0YHW1-F1
#
_cell.length_a   1.000
_cell.length_b   1.000
_cell.length_c   1.000
_cell.angle_alpha   90.00
_cell.angle_beta   90.00
_cell.angle_gamma   90.00
#
_symmetry.space_group_name_H-M   'P 1'
#
loop_
_entity.id
_entity.type
_entity.pdbx_description
1 polymer ?
#
loop_
_entity_poly.entity_id
_entity_poly.type
_entity_poly.pdbx_seq_one_letter_code
_entity_poly.pdbx_strand_id
1 'polypeptide(L)'
;TVIQTQLAKWSDSDIIVYVGCGERGNEMTEVLTEFPKLTDPKTGQLLMSRTILIANTSNMPVAARESSIYTGITIAEYYRDMGYSVALMADSTSRWAEALREISGRLEEMPGEEGYPAYLGRRTAEFYERAGKAKVLSGKLGSVTVIGAV
;
A
#
# COMPACT_ATOMS: atom_id res chain seq x y z
N THR A 1 0.09 -3.78 11.28
CA THR A 1 1.35 -4.52 11.53
C THR A 1 1.25 -6.06 11.62
N VAL A 2 0.99 -6.74 12.76
CA VAL A 2 1.21 -8.23 12.86
C VAL A 2 0.44 -9.07 11.84
N ILE A 3 -0.85 -8.77 11.62
CA ILE A 3 -1.69 -9.48 10.65
C ILE A 3 -1.14 -9.30 9.22
N GLN A 4 -0.70 -8.09 8.87
CA GLN A 4 -0.11 -7.80 7.56
C GLN A 4 1.22 -8.53 7.38
N THR A 5 2.07 -8.59 8.39
CA THR A 5 3.32 -9.38 8.33
C THR A 5 3.04 -10.87 8.11
N GLN A 6 2.01 -11.43 8.76
CA GLN A 6 1.61 -12.82 8.53
C GLN A 6 1.03 -13.02 7.12
N LEU A 7 0.21 -12.10 6.63
CA LEU A 7 -0.28 -12.13 5.25
C LEU A 7 0.87 -12.02 4.25
N ALA A 8 1.87 -11.19 4.50
CA ALA A 8 3.03 -11.07 3.63
C ALA A 8 3.79 -12.40 3.58
N LYS A 9 3.99 -13.03 4.74
CA LYS A 9 4.71 -14.31 4.82
C LYS A 9 3.95 -15.47 4.16
N TRP A 10 2.65 -15.58 4.38
CA TRP A 10 1.86 -16.76 4.02
C TRP A 10 0.98 -16.58 2.77
N SER A 11 0.91 -15.39 2.19
CA SER A 11 0.14 -15.17 0.97
C SER A 11 0.73 -15.96 -0.20
N ASP A 12 -0.17 -16.53 -1.00
CA ASP A 12 0.15 -17.20 -2.27
C ASP A 12 0.38 -16.19 -3.43
N SER A 13 0.71 -14.95 -3.10
CA SER A 13 1.02 -13.92 -4.09
C SER A 13 2.48 -14.03 -4.53
N ASP A 14 2.77 -13.81 -5.81
CA ASP A 14 4.13 -13.85 -6.33
C ASP A 14 4.96 -12.68 -5.81
N ILE A 15 4.32 -11.51 -5.65
CA ILE A 15 4.98 -10.26 -5.25
C ILE A 15 4.17 -9.59 -4.14
N ILE A 16 4.87 -9.01 -3.18
CA ILE A 16 4.28 -8.28 -2.06
C ILE A 16 4.70 -6.82 -2.18
N VAL A 17 3.74 -5.90 -2.12
CA VAL A 17 3.98 -4.47 -2.06
C VAL A 17 3.47 -3.97 -0.72
N TYR A 18 4.37 -3.53 0.14
CA TYR A 18 4.01 -2.99 1.45
C TYR A 18 4.21 -1.47 1.45
N VAL A 19 3.13 -0.75 1.73
CA VAL A 19 3.10 0.71 1.81
C VAL A 19 2.85 1.12 3.26
N GLY A 20 3.91 1.57 3.92
CA GLY A 20 3.84 2.25 5.21
C GLY A 20 3.53 3.73 5.01
N CYS A 21 2.29 4.14 5.21
CA CYS A 21 1.79 5.50 5.06
C CYS A 21 1.46 6.11 6.43
N GLY A 22 2.29 7.06 6.87
CA GLY A 22 2.06 7.83 8.08
C GLY A 22 2.26 7.03 9.38
N GLU A 23 2.97 5.91 9.31
CA GLU A 23 3.22 5.03 10.46
C GLU A 23 4.33 5.54 11.37
N ARG A 24 4.36 5.01 12.59
CA ARG A 24 5.44 5.31 13.54
C ARG A 24 6.77 4.79 13.00
N GLY A 25 7.82 5.60 13.11
CA GLY A 25 9.15 5.23 12.61
C GLY A 25 9.69 3.92 13.17
N ASN A 26 9.33 3.59 14.41
CA ASN A 26 9.70 2.32 15.03
C ASN A 26 9.08 1.11 14.32
N GLU A 27 7.80 1.20 13.93
CA GLU A 27 7.09 0.12 13.22
C GLU A 27 7.67 -0.09 11.82
N MET A 28 8.00 1.00 11.13
CA MET A 28 8.69 0.91 9.83
C MET A 28 10.10 0.32 9.95
N THR A 29 10.81 0.66 11.02
CA THR A 29 12.15 0.10 11.29
C THR A 29 12.07 -1.39 11.61
N GLU A 30 11.05 -1.82 12.35
CA GLU A 30 10.78 -3.23 12.63
C GLU A 30 10.56 -4.00 11.33
N VAL A 31 9.67 -3.53 10.45
CA VAL A 31 9.44 -4.13 9.13
C VAL A 31 10.73 -4.24 8.32
N LEU A 32 11.52 -3.16 8.25
CA LEU A 32 12.81 -3.13 7.55
C LEU A 32 13.85 -4.11 8.14
N THR A 33 13.78 -4.38 9.44
CA THR A 33 14.75 -5.23 10.15
C THR A 33 14.33 -6.70 10.16
N GLU A 34 13.02 -6.97 10.19
CA GLU A 34 12.45 -8.32 10.24
C GLU A 34 12.32 -8.95 8.86
N PHE A 35 11.85 -8.21 7.85
CA PHE A 35 11.56 -8.78 6.53
C PHE A 35 12.78 -9.43 5.85
N PRO A 36 14.00 -8.87 5.97
CA PRO A 36 15.21 -9.54 5.47
C PRO A 36 15.60 -10.82 6.22
N LYS A 37 15.07 -11.04 7.44
CA LYS A 37 15.34 -12.24 8.26
C LYS A 37 14.29 -13.33 8.06
N LEU A 38 13.11 -12.97 7.54
CA LEU A 38 12.03 -13.90 7.29
C LEU A 38 12.29 -14.69 6.01
N THR A 39 12.18 -16.02 6.12
CA THR A 39 12.21 -16.92 4.96
C THR A 39 10.79 -17.12 4.45
N ASP A 40 10.63 -17.04 3.14
CA ASP A 40 9.39 -17.38 2.44
C ASP A 40 9.19 -18.91 2.44
N PRO A 41 8.08 -19.41 3.00
CA PRO A 41 7.78 -20.84 3.03
C PRO A 41 7.61 -21.48 1.64
N LYS A 42 7.26 -20.70 0.61
CA LYS A 42 7.03 -21.20 -0.76
C LYS A 42 8.33 -21.38 -1.55
N THR A 43 9.25 -20.42 -1.43
CA THR A 43 10.48 -20.38 -2.24
C THR A 43 11.73 -20.80 -1.46
N GLY A 44 11.69 -20.80 -0.13
CA GLY A 44 12.86 -20.98 0.72
C GLY A 44 13.86 -19.82 0.66
N GLN A 45 13.55 -18.75 -0.09
CA GLN A 45 14.36 -17.54 -0.18
C GLN A 45 13.95 -16.52 0.89
N LEU A 46 14.72 -15.44 1.02
CA LEU A 46 14.33 -14.33 1.88
C LEU A 46 13.04 -13.69 1.36
N LEU A 47 12.12 -13.36 2.27
CA LEU A 47 10.86 -12.69 1.95
C LEU A 47 11.10 -11.36 1.20
N MET A 48 12.20 -10.68 1.53
CA MET A 48 12.64 -9.45 0.87
C MET A 48 12.88 -9.62 -0.64
N SER A 49 13.23 -10.81 -1.12
CA SER A 49 13.48 -11.06 -2.56
C SER A 49 12.23 -10.88 -3.43
N ARG A 50 11.03 -10.97 -2.84
CA ARG A 50 9.74 -10.75 -3.53
C ARG A 50 8.93 -9.60 -2.94
N THR A 51 9.53 -8.78 -2.07
CA THR A 51 8.83 -7.71 -1.36
C THR A 51 9.37 -6.34 -1.75
N ILE A 52 8.46 -5.43 -2.06
CA ILE A 52 8.73 -4.01 -2.32
C ILE A 52 8.18 -3.22 -1.16
N LEU A 53 9.04 -2.44 -0.51
CA LEU A 53 8.68 -1.62 0.64
C LEU A 53 8.69 -0.14 0.27
N ILE A 54 7.58 0.54 0.52
CA ILE A 54 7.46 1.99 0.45
C ILE A 54 7.22 2.48 1.86
N ALA A 55 8.14 3.28 2.39
CA ALA A 55 8.09 3.76 3.75
C ALA A 55 7.97 5.28 3.77
N ASN A 56 6.88 5.79 4.35
CA ASN A 56 6.71 7.19 4.67
C ASN A 56 6.19 7.32 6.10
N THR A 57 7.05 7.72 7.03
CA THR A 57 6.70 7.81 8.45
C THR A 57 5.82 9.02 8.77
N SER A 58 5.24 9.04 9.97
CA SER A 58 4.35 10.12 10.43
C SER A 58 5.01 11.50 10.46
N ASN A 59 6.32 11.60 10.62
CA ASN A 59 7.06 12.87 10.61
C ASN A 59 7.59 13.28 9.22
N MET A 60 7.42 12.45 8.19
CA MET A 60 7.77 12.78 6.81
C MET A 60 6.70 13.68 6.15
N PRO A 61 7.03 14.36 5.03
CA PRO A 61 6.12 15.30 4.38
C PRO A 61 4.74 14.72 4.08
N VAL A 62 3.70 15.51 4.34
CA VAL A 62 2.29 15.09 4.21
C VAL A 62 1.94 14.74 2.76
N ALA A 63 2.45 15.50 1.80
CA ALA A 63 2.29 15.20 0.36
C ALA A 63 2.94 13.86 -0.05
N ALA A 64 3.99 13.43 0.66
CA ALA A 64 4.62 12.15 0.41
C ALA A 64 3.78 10.96 0.95
N ARG A 65 2.89 11.18 1.93
CA ARG A 65 1.90 10.18 2.38
C ARG A 65 0.87 9.89 1.30
N GLU A 66 0.38 10.91 0.60
CA GLU A 66 -0.51 10.69 -0.54
C GLU A 66 0.23 9.97 -1.68
N SER A 67 1.43 10.45 -2.01
CA SER A 67 2.24 9.86 -3.08
C SER A 67 2.63 8.40 -2.82
N SER A 68 2.83 8.00 -1.55
CA SER A 68 3.27 6.63 -1.21
C SER A 68 2.23 5.57 -1.60
N ILE A 69 0.95 5.85 -1.34
CA ILE A 69 -0.17 4.98 -1.69
C ILE A 69 -0.26 4.80 -3.21
N TYR A 70 -0.24 5.90 -3.96
CA TYR A 70 -0.30 5.86 -5.42
C TYR A 70 0.93 5.19 -6.05
N THR A 71 2.11 5.39 -5.46
CA THR A 71 3.34 4.73 -5.90
C THR A 71 3.22 3.22 -5.73
N GLY A 72 2.74 2.76 -4.57
CA GLY A 72 2.58 1.33 -4.30
C GLY A 72 1.63 0.64 -5.25
N ILE A 73 0.44 1.21 -5.47
CA ILE A 73 -0.54 0.60 -6.38
C ILE A 73 -0.07 0.61 -7.83
N THR A 74 0.66 1.65 -8.26
CA THR A 74 1.21 1.72 -9.62
C THR A 74 2.30 0.67 -9.84
N ILE A 75 3.15 0.44 -8.84
CA ILE A 75 4.13 -0.67 -8.87
C ILE A 75 3.40 -2.02 -8.88
N ALA A 76 2.33 -2.18 -8.09
CA ALA A 76 1.56 -3.41 -8.09
C ALA A 76 0.91 -3.70 -9.45
N GLU A 77 0.38 -2.69 -10.12
CA GLU A 77 -0.16 -2.82 -11.47
C GLU A 77 0.91 -3.19 -12.50
N TYR A 78 2.12 -2.64 -12.38
CA TYR A 78 3.22 -3.00 -13.27
C TYR A 78 3.53 -4.50 -13.23
N TYR A 79 3.59 -5.08 -12.04
CA TYR A 79 3.81 -6.52 -11.88
C TYR A 79 2.59 -7.37 -12.24
N ARG A 80 1.37 -6.87 -11.97
CA ARG A 80 0.13 -7.47 -12.48
C ARG A 80 0.19 -7.60 -14.00
N ASP A 81 0.64 -6.56 -14.71
CA ASP A 81 0.69 -6.51 -16.17
C ASP A 81 1.71 -7.50 -16.78
N MET A 82 2.69 -7.94 -15.99
CA MET A 82 3.58 -9.07 -16.34
C MET A 82 2.93 -10.45 -16.19
N GLY A 83 1.74 -10.52 -15.56
CA GLY A 83 0.98 -11.72 -15.28
C GLY A 83 1.20 -12.31 -13.89
N TYR A 84 1.69 -11.50 -12.93
CA TYR A 84 1.88 -11.94 -11.54
C TYR A 84 0.66 -11.68 -10.66
N SER A 85 0.54 -12.46 -9.59
CA SER A 85 -0.35 -12.16 -8.47
C SER A 85 0.37 -11.27 -7.46
N VAL A 86 -0.18 -10.09 -7.19
CA VAL A 86 0.42 -9.09 -6.30
C VAL A 86 -0.48 -8.85 -5.09
N ALA A 87 0.09 -8.90 -3.89
CA ALA A 87 -0.57 -8.46 -2.66
C ALA A 87 -0.04 -7.08 -2.26
N LEU A 88 -0.92 -6.08 -2.24
CA LEU A 88 -0.62 -4.73 -1.77
C LEU A 88 -1.17 -4.54 -0.36
N MET A 89 -0.32 -4.13 0.57
CA MET A 89 -0.68 -3.78 1.94
C MET A 89 -0.53 -2.27 2.12
N ALA A 90 -1.61 -1.60 2.50
CA ALA A 90 -1.59 -0.18 2.81
C ALA A 90 -1.80 0.01 4.31
N ASP A 91 -0.71 0.27 5.04
CA ASP A 91 -0.70 0.51 6.49
C ASP A 91 -0.26 1.97 6.75
N SER A 92 -1.14 2.93 6.97
CA SER A 92 -2.61 2.83 7.03
C SER A 92 -3.30 3.80 6.09
N THR A 93 -4.49 3.39 5.62
CA THR A 93 -5.35 4.21 4.76
C THR A 93 -6.02 5.36 5.53
N SER A 94 -6.17 5.22 6.85
CA SER A 94 -6.61 6.31 7.74
C SER A 94 -5.63 7.48 7.77
N ARG A 95 -4.32 7.20 7.86
CA ARG A 95 -3.28 8.25 7.81
C ARG A 95 -3.16 8.91 6.45
N TRP A 96 -3.49 8.17 5.39
CA TRP A 96 -3.65 8.74 4.06
C TRP A 96 -4.84 9.72 4.00
N ALA A 97 -6.00 9.34 4.56
CA ALA A 97 -7.15 10.25 4.63
C ALA A 97 -6.86 11.51 5.46
N GLU A 98 -6.13 11.39 6.58
CA GLU A 98 -5.67 12.55 7.35
C GLU A 98 -4.74 13.46 6.55
N ALA A 99 -3.86 12.88 5.72
CA ALA A 99 -2.99 13.65 4.83
C ALA A 99 -3.82 14.45 3.81
N LEU A 100 -4.86 13.85 3.23
CA LEU A 100 -5.79 14.53 2.33
C LEU A 100 -6.53 15.67 3.05
N ARG A 101 -6.93 15.47 4.31
CA ARG A 101 -7.53 16.51 5.15
C ARG A 101 -6.58 17.68 5.38
N GLU A 102 -5.33 17.41 5.72
CA GLU A 102 -4.36 18.47 5.97
C GLU A 102 -4.03 19.26 4.69
N ILE A 103 -3.92 18.58 3.54
CA ILE A 103 -3.71 19.23 2.24
C ILE A 103 -4.92 20.10 1.87
N SER A 104 -6.13 19.56 1.99
CA SER A 104 -7.38 20.28 1.72
C SER A 104 -7.53 21.52 2.59
N GLY A 105 -7.20 21.42 3.89
CA GLY A 105 -7.21 22.56 4.81
C GLY A 105 -6.20 23.65 4.44
N ARG A 106 -5.02 23.28 3.92
CA ARG A 106 -4.02 24.27 3.42
C ARG A 106 -4.43 24.92 2.11
N LEU A 107 -5.27 24.27 1.32
CA LEU A 107 -5.86 24.80 0.10
C LEU A 107 -7.11 25.65 0.37
N GLU A 108 -7.50 25.80 1.64
CA GLU A 108 -8.70 26.53 2.08
C GLU A 108 -10.00 26.01 1.41
N GLU A 109 -10.04 24.71 1.12
CA GLU A 109 -11.24 24.09 0.58
C GLU A 109 -12.33 24.00 1.66
N MET A 110 -13.60 23.99 1.22
CA MET A 110 -14.71 23.79 2.15
C MET A 110 -14.65 22.37 2.74
N PRO A 111 -14.60 22.24 4.09
CA PRO A 111 -14.56 20.94 4.72
C PRO A 111 -15.88 20.19 4.52
N GLY A 112 -15.78 18.89 4.24
CA GLY A 112 -16.90 17.97 4.27
C GLY A 112 -17.12 17.38 5.67
N GLU A 113 -17.59 16.14 5.72
CA GLU A 113 -17.84 15.42 6.97
C GLU A 113 -16.56 15.28 7.80
N GLU A 114 -16.65 15.55 9.10
CA GLU A 114 -15.54 15.49 10.07
C GLU A 114 -14.26 16.28 9.67
N GLY A 115 -14.41 17.25 8.77
CA GLY A 115 -13.31 18.06 8.26
C GLY A 115 -12.54 17.43 7.11
N TYR A 116 -12.90 16.23 6.63
CA TYR A 116 -12.29 15.63 5.44
C TYR A 116 -12.75 16.33 4.15
N PRO A 117 -11.95 16.29 3.07
CA PRO A 117 -12.39 16.84 1.79
C PRO A 117 -13.59 16.08 1.25
N ALA A 118 -14.51 16.79 0.57
CA ALA A 118 -15.69 16.19 -0.05
C ALA A 118 -15.35 15.08 -1.07
N TYR A 119 -14.14 15.07 -1.63
CA TYR A 119 -13.66 14.07 -2.57
C TYR A 119 -13.04 12.82 -1.93
N LEU A 120 -12.99 12.69 -0.60
CA LEU A 120 -12.37 11.54 0.08
C LEU A 120 -12.95 10.21 -0.43
N GLY A 121 -14.27 10.08 -0.42
CA GLY A 121 -14.95 8.85 -0.89
C GLY A 121 -14.61 8.51 -2.33
N ARG A 122 -14.56 9.50 -3.22
CA ARG A 122 -14.15 9.31 -4.63
C ARG A 122 -12.71 8.81 -4.73
N ARG A 123 -11.77 9.41 -4.00
CA ARG A 123 -10.35 9.01 -4.02
C ARG A 123 -10.15 7.59 -3.51
N THR A 124 -10.83 7.23 -2.43
CA THR A 124 -10.79 5.88 -1.87
C THR A 124 -11.38 4.87 -2.84
N ALA A 125 -12.51 5.18 -3.50
CA ALA A 125 -13.09 4.33 -4.52
C ALA A 125 -12.14 4.15 -5.72
N GLU A 126 -11.57 5.23 -6.26
CA GLU A 126 -10.59 5.18 -7.36
C GLU A 126 -9.37 4.33 -7.02
N PHE A 127 -8.91 4.38 -5.76
CA PHE A 127 -7.81 3.55 -5.31
C PHE A 127 -8.17 2.06 -5.27
N TYR A 128 -9.31 1.70 -4.67
CA TYR A 128 -9.72 0.30 -4.55
C TYR A 128 -10.18 -0.31 -5.88
N GLU A 129 -10.75 0.47 -6.80
CA GLU A 129 -11.13 0.02 -8.15
C GLU A 129 -9.93 -0.40 -9.02
N ARG A 130 -8.71 0.00 -8.65
CA ARG A 130 -7.48 -0.48 -9.30
C ARG A 130 -7.10 -1.90 -8.88
N ALA A 131 -7.67 -2.39 -7.77
CA ALA A 131 -7.52 -3.77 -7.33
C ALA A 131 -8.38 -4.71 -8.19
N GLY A 132 -8.01 -5.99 -8.21
CA GLY A 132 -8.79 -7.02 -8.86
C GLY A 132 -7.97 -7.89 -9.79
N LYS A 133 -8.61 -8.95 -10.28
CA LYS A 133 -8.07 -9.86 -11.28
C LYS A 133 -8.47 -9.38 -12.66
N ALA A 134 -7.50 -9.17 -13.54
CA ALA A 134 -7.72 -8.69 -14.89
C ALA A 134 -6.93 -9.52 -15.91
N LYS A 135 -7.47 -9.60 -17.13
CA LYS A 135 -6.70 -10.03 -18.29
C LYS A 135 -5.88 -8.84 -18.75
N VAL A 136 -4.56 -8.95 -18.63
CA VAL A 136 -3.63 -7.85 -18.89
C VAL A 136 -3.32 -7.76 -20.39
N LEU A 137 -2.80 -6.62 -20.83
CA LEU A 137 -2.52 -6.36 -22.26
C LEU A 137 -1.53 -7.37 -22.87
N SER A 138 -0.66 -7.96 -22.05
CA SER A 138 0.24 -9.05 -22.44
C SER A 138 -0.46 -10.38 -22.73
N GLY A 139 -1.80 -10.45 -22.59
CA GLY A 139 -2.62 -11.64 -22.81
C GLY A 139 -2.68 -12.60 -21.61
N LYS A 140 -1.88 -12.34 -20.56
CA LYS A 140 -1.84 -13.13 -19.33
C LYS A 140 -2.96 -12.72 -18.37
N LEU A 141 -3.15 -13.52 -17.32
CA LEU A 141 -3.98 -13.15 -16.17
C LEU A 141 -3.06 -12.64 -15.06
N GLY A 142 -3.37 -11.47 -14.50
CA GLY A 142 -2.72 -10.92 -13.32
C GLY A 142 -3.75 -10.52 -12.28
N SER A 143 -3.33 -10.35 -11.03
CA SER A 143 -4.22 -9.86 -9.97
C SER A 143 -3.50 -8.92 -9.02
N VAL A 144 -4.22 -7.90 -8.54
CA VAL A 144 -3.80 -7.06 -7.42
C VAL A 144 -4.81 -7.23 -6.30
N THR A 145 -4.39 -7.75 -5.16
CA THR A 145 -5.20 -7.85 -3.95
C THR A 145 -4.77 -6.74 -2.99
N VAL A 146 -5.67 -5.82 -2.66
CA VAL A 146 -5.38 -4.70 -1.76
C VAL A 146 -5.90 -5.02 -0.36
N ILE A 147 -5.04 -4.83 0.64
CA ILE A 147 -5.34 -4.98 2.06
C ILE A 147 -5.05 -3.63 2.72
N GLY A 148 -6.10 -2.85 2.95
CA GLY A 148 -6.02 -1.58 3.68
C GLY A 148 -6.20 -1.78 5.18
N ALA A 149 -5.30 -1.25 5.99
CA ALA A 149 -5.56 -1.02 7.41
C ALA A 149 -6.27 0.33 7.58
N VAL A 150 -7.30 0.33 8.42
CA VAL A 150 -8.11 1.50 8.78
C VAL A 150 -8.03 1.67 10.28
#